data_AF-Q4RTZ0-F1
#
_entry.id   AF-Q4RTZ0-F1
#
_cell.length_a   1.000
_cell.length_b   1.000
_cell.length_c   1.000
_cell.angle_alpha   90.00
_cell.angle_beta   90.00
_cell.angle_gamma   90.00
#
_symmetry.space_group_name_H-M   'P 1'
#
loop_
_entity.id
_entity.type
_entity.pdbx_description
1 polymer ?
#
loop_
_entity_poly.entity_id
_entity_poly.type
_entity_poly.pdbx_seq_one_letter_code
_entity_poly.pdbx_strand_id
1 'polypeptide(L)'
;MNCWKCKQPLENDPAFFCLACKVVQPPGEGTSYFKIMDCDYAFALDTQKLQRRYVQLQRLLHPDNFSQKAAEEQKYSEIQSALVNKAYKTLLKPLSRGLYMLELQGMRIEEGTDSEADSEFLMELMDINEVLNEARTAGEAEQIGRDVQGKLTELTKRIDAALLKQISPPPKRCSPK
;
A
#
# COMPACT_ATOMS: atom_id res chain seq x y z
N MET A 1 -7.70 -22.45 5.44
CA MET A 1 -7.07 -22.86 4.16
C MET A 1 -6.08 -23.98 4.44
N ASN A 2 -5.94 -24.94 3.53
CA ASN A 2 -5.01 -26.07 3.69
C ASN A 2 -3.80 -25.91 2.75
N CYS A 3 -2.65 -26.44 3.15
CA CYS A 3 -1.45 -26.42 2.34
C CYS A 3 -1.67 -27.16 1.01
N TRP A 4 -1.31 -26.54 -0.10
CA TRP A 4 -1.51 -27.14 -1.42
C TRP A 4 -0.70 -28.44 -1.62
N LYS A 5 0.46 -28.57 -0.93
CA LYS A 5 1.35 -29.73 -1.02
C LYS A 5 1.03 -30.83 0.00
N CYS A 6 1.11 -30.52 1.31
CA CYS A 6 0.97 -31.53 2.37
C CYS A 6 -0.43 -31.65 2.98
N LYS A 7 -1.38 -30.81 2.55
CA LYS A 7 -2.79 -30.78 2.99
C LYS A 7 -3.03 -30.43 4.47
N GLN A 8 -1.98 -30.21 5.26
CA GLN A 8 -2.08 -29.71 6.64
C GLN A 8 -2.70 -28.30 6.69
N PRO A 9 -3.45 -27.95 7.74
CA PRO A 9 -4.05 -26.64 7.89
C PRO A 9 -2.98 -25.54 7.98
N LEU A 10 -3.27 -24.37 7.40
CA LEU A 10 -2.46 -23.16 7.54
C LEU A 10 -2.97 -22.35 8.74
N GLU A 11 -2.13 -22.18 9.75
CA GLU A 11 -2.49 -21.51 11.02
C GLU A 11 -2.34 -19.98 10.98
N ASN A 12 -1.58 -19.45 10.01
CA ASN A 12 -1.29 -18.02 9.89
C ASN A 12 -2.07 -17.36 8.74
N ASP A 13 -2.42 -16.08 8.90
CA ASP A 13 -2.98 -15.23 7.86
C ASP A 13 -2.24 -13.88 7.80
N PRO A 14 -1.42 -13.62 6.76
CA PRO A 14 -1.11 -14.48 5.63
C PRO A 14 -0.10 -15.60 5.96
N ALA A 15 -0.37 -16.81 5.46
CA ALA A 15 0.61 -17.89 5.46
C ALA A 15 1.46 -17.86 4.18
N PHE A 16 2.67 -17.30 4.23
CA PHE A 16 3.60 -17.34 3.09
C PHE A 16 4.22 -18.73 2.87
N PHE A 17 4.41 -19.49 3.95
CA PHE A 17 5.01 -20.83 3.92
C PHE A 17 4.21 -21.78 4.82
N CYS A 18 4.14 -23.05 4.43
CA CYS A 18 3.56 -24.09 5.28
C CYS A 18 4.49 -24.39 6.47
N LEU A 19 3.96 -24.41 7.70
CA LEU A 19 4.77 -24.73 8.88
C LEU A 19 5.27 -26.18 8.90
N ALA A 20 4.48 -27.11 8.33
CA ALA A 20 4.79 -28.53 8.30
C ALA A 20 5.82 -28.91 7.22
N CYS A 21 5.61 -28.50 5.96
CA CYS A 21 6.48 -28.90 4.85
C CYS A 21 7.37 -27.79 4.29
N LYS A 22 7.32 -26.57 4.86
CA LYS A 22 8.11 -25.38 4.48
C LYS A 22 7.93 -24.88 3.05
N VAL A 23 6.94 -25.38 2.32
CA VAL A 23 6.68 -24.97 0.94
C VAL A 23 5.94 -23.64 0.89
N VAL A 24 6.35 -22.78 -0.06
CA VAL A 24 5.70 -21.49 -0.33
C VAL A 24 4.23 -21.71 -0.69
N GLN A 25 3.34 -20.90 -0.13
CA GLN A 25 1.89 -21.01 -0.32
C GLN A 25 1.38 -19.89 -1.24
N PRO A 26 0.28 -20.11 -1.98
CA PRO A 26 -0.39 -19.05 -2.71
C PRO A 26 -0.86 -17.93 -1.75
N PRO A 27 -1.02 -16.69 -2.24
CA PRO A 27 -1.60 -15.60 -1.45
C PRO A 27 -3.01 -15.96 -0.97
N GLY A 28 -3.33 -15.58 0.27
CA GLY A 28 -4.67 -15.73 0.81
C GLY A 28 -5.65 -14.75 0.15
N GLU A 29 -6.83 -15.23 -0.23
CA GLU A 29 -7.90 -14.39 -0.77
C GLU A 29 -8.35 -13.32 0.24
N GLY A 30 -8.44 -12.06 -0.20
CA GLY A 30 -8.89 -10.96 0.64
C GLY A 30 -7.90 -10.49 1.72
N THR A 31 -6.66 -10.98 1.72
CA THR A 31 -5.61 -10.48 2.62
C THR A 31 -5.31 -9.01 2.32
N SER A 32 -5.40 -8.13 3.32
CA SER A 32 -5.05 -6.72 3.14
C SER A 32 -3.54 -6.50 3.10
N TYR A 33 -3.10 -5.41 2.48
CA TYR A 33 -1.68 -5.03 2.44
C TYR A 33 -1.12 -4.75 3.83
N PHE A 34 -1.96 -4.27 4.75
CA PHE A 34 -1.59 -4.08 6.16
C PHE A 34 -1.23 -5.40 6.84
N LYS A 35 -2.01 -6.47 6.61
CA LYS A 35 -1.69 -7.82 7.11
C LYS A 35 -0.42 -8.38 6.48
N ILE A 36 -0.22 -8.21 5.16
CA ILE A 36 1.00 -8.63 4.46
C ILE A 36 2.24 -7.95 5.06
N MET A 37 2.11 -6.64 5.31
CA MET A 37 3.17 -5.80 5.83
C MET A 37 3.25 -5.77 7.36
N ASP A 38 2.48 -6.61 8.04
CA ASP A 38 2.50 -6.78 9.50
C ASP A 38 2.45 -5.42 10.23
N CYS A 39 1.49 -4.59 9.83
CA CYS A 39 1.28 -3.27 10.40
C CYS A 39 -0.20 -3.00 10.70
N ASP A 40 -0.44 -2.07 11.62
CA ASP A 40 -1.78 -1.68 12.02
C ASP A 40 -2.55 -1.07 10.84
N TYR A 41 -3.86 -1.31 10.82
CA TYR A 41 -4.77 -0.65 9.89
C TYR A 41 -4.96 0.81 10.30
N ALA A 42 -3.98 1.64 9.93
CA ALA A 42 -3.93 3.05 10.24
C ALA A 42 -3.34 3.84 9.07
N PHE A 43 -3.78 5.09 8.91
CA PHE A 43 -3.20 5.97 7.90
C PHE A 43 -1.82 6.46 8.34
N ALA A 44 -1.65 6.88 9.59
CA ALA A 44 -0.33 7.04 10.20
C ALA A 44 0.40 5.68 10.29
N LEU A 45 1.60 5.60 9.73
CA LEU A 45 2.38 4.36 9.68
C LEU A 45 3.89 4.65 9.71
N ASP A 46 4.63 3.78 10.40
CA ASP A 46 6.09 3.79 10.47
C ASP A 46 6.70 3.20 9.20
N THR A 47 7.23 4.08 8.34
CA THR A 47 7.82 3.69 7.06
C THR A 47 9.11 2.90 7.21
N GLN A 48 9.83 3.04 8.33
CA GLN A 48 11.03 2.25 8.59
C GLN A 48 10.67 0.80 8.92
N LYS A 49 9.65 0.57 9.76
CA LYS A 49 9.13 -0.78 10.03
C LYS A 49 8.62 -1.43 8.74
N LEU A 50 7.88 -0.68 7.93
CA LEU A 50 7.40 -1.13 6.62
C LEU A 50 8.54 -1.56 5.71
N GLN A 51 9.60 -0.76 5.59
CA GLN A 51 10.76 -1.09 4.79
C GLN A 51 11.49 -2.33 5.30
N ARG A 52 11.68 -2.47 6.62
CA ARG A 52 12.30 -3.67 7.21
C ARG A 52 11.49 -4.93 6.89
N ARG A 53 10.17 -4.87 7.02
CA ARG A 53 9.28 -5.98 6.68
C ARG A 53 9.34 -6.32 5.20
N TYR A 54 9.32 -5.31 4.33
CA TYR A 54 9.47 -5.49 2.89
C TYR A 54 10.76 -6.24 2.54
N VAL A 55 11.90 -5.79 3.07
CA VAL A 55 13.21 -6.45 2.83
C VAL A 55 13.22 -7.88 3.37
N GLN A 56 12.64 -8.12 4.55
CA GLN A 56 12.51 -9.46 5.12
C GLN A 56 11.71 -10.39 4.20
N LEU A 57 10.53 -9.95 3.73
CA LEU A 57 9.68 -10.75 2.87
C LEU A 57 10.32 -11.01 1.51
N GLN A 58 10.92 -9.98 0.89
CA GLN A 58 11.64 -10.14 -0.38
C GLN A 58 12.79 -11.15 -0.25
N ARG A 59 13.60 -11.08 0.81
CA ARG A 59 14.66 -12.08 1.04
C ARG A 59 14.15 -13.51 1.11
N LEU A 60 12.92 -13.73 1.59
CA LEU A 60 12.32 -15.06 1.70
C LEU A 60 11.63 -15.50 0.41
N LEU A 61 10.98 -14.57 -0.29
CA LEU A 61 10.04 -14.84 -1.39
C LEU A 61 10.60 -14.53 -2.78
N HIS A 62 11.81 -13.97 -2.89
CA HIS A 62 12.37 -13.59 -4.18
C HIS A 62 12.50 -14.80 -5.13
N PRO A 63 12.08 -14.69 -6.41
CA PRO A 63 12.09 -15.79 -7.37
C PRO A 63 13.45 -16.50 -7.51
N ASP A 64 14.55 -15.76 -7.37
CA ASP A 64 15.91 -16.32 -7.44
C ASP A 64 16.13 -17.48 -6.45
N ASN A 65 15.52 -17.42 -5.26
CA ASN A 65 15.60 -18.46 -4.24
C ASN A 65 14.88 -19.76 -4.65
N PHE A 66 14.00 -19.69 -5.66
CA PHE A 66 13.14 -20.78 -6.11
C PHE A 66 13.51 -21.29 -7.50
N SER A 67 14.54 -20.74 -8.15
CA SER A 67 14.98 -21.11 -9.51
C SER A 67 15.20 -22.62 -9.73
N GLN A 68 15.57 -23.36 -8.68
CA GLN A 68 15.78 -24.82 -8.69
C GLN A 68 14.64 -25.63 -8.03
N LYS A 69 13.51 -25.00 -7.72
CA LYS A 69 12.34 -25.63 -7.09
C LYS A 69 11.32 -26.09 -8.15
N ALA A 70 10.29 -26.82 -7.71
CA ALA A 70 9.18 -27.21 -8.58
C ALA A 70 8.47 -26.00 -9.20
N ALA A 71 7.86 -26.20 -10.37
CA ALA A 71 7.20 -25.14 -11.14
C ALA A 71 6.13 -24.39 -10.32
N GLU A 72 5.35 -25.10 -9.50
CA GLU A 72 4.36 -24.50 -8.61
C GLU A 72 5.00 -23.61 -7.54
N GLU A 73 6.15 -24.01 -6.99
CA GLU A 73 6.88 -23.22 -5.99
C GLU A 73 7.47 -21.95 -6.63
N GLN A 74 8.02 -22.05 -7.83
CA GLN A 74 8.49 -20.89 -8.62
C GLN A 74 7.35 -19.90 -8.87
N LYS A 75 6.22 -20.40 -9.38
CA LYS A 75 5.02 -19.60 -9.65
C LYS A 75 4.51 -18.88 -8.40
N TYR A 76 4.40 -19.58 -7.27
CA TYR A 76 3.89 -18.95 -6.04
C TYR A 76 4.87 -17.94 -5.44
N SER A 77 6.18 -18.19 -5.54
CA SER A 77 7.20 -17.20 -5.16
C SER A 77 7.08 -15.93 -6.00
N GLU A 78 6.89 -16.03 -7.32
CA GLU A 78 6.72 -14.89 -8.21
C GLU A 78 5.48 -14.06 -7.83
N ILE A 79 4.33 -14.72 -7.68
CA ILE A 79 3.06 -14.06 -7.31
C ILE A 79 3.18 -13.37 -5.94
N GLN A 80 3.75 -14.05 -4.95
CA GLN A 80 3.91 -13.50 -3.60
C GLN A 80 4.89 -12.31 -3.58
N SER A 81 6.02 -12.42 -4.30
CA SER A 81 6.99 -11.32 -4.41
C SER A 81 6.37 -10.08 -5.07
N ALA A 82 5.62 -10.28 -6.16
CA ALA A 82 4.90 -9.19 -6.82
C ALA A 82 3.86 -8.54 -5.89
N LEU A 83 3.13 -9.34 -5.10
CA LEU A 83 2.16 -8.84 -4.15
C LEU A 83 2.80 -8.05 -3.01
N VAL A 84 3.94 -8.52 -2.48
CA VAL A 84 4.73 -7.79 -1.47
C VAL A 84 5.24 -6.46 -2.03
N ASN A 85 5.70 -6.43 -3.29
CA ASN A 85 6.09 -5.18 -3.96
C ASN A 85 4.92 -4.20 -4.07
N LYS A 86 3.74 -4.69 -4.47
CA LYS A 86 2.53 -3.87 -4.59
C LYS A 86 2.11 -3.32 -3.23
N ALA A 87 2.00 -4.18 -2.22
CA ALA A 87 1.66 -3.78 -0.85
C ALA A 87 2.62 -2.72 -0.30
N TYR A 88 3.93 -2.89 -0.53
CA TYR A 88 4.94 -1.93 -0.07
C TYR A 88 4.77 -0.58 -0.76
N LYS A 89 4.70 -0.57 -2.10
CA LYS A 89 4.54 0.67 -2.88
C LYS A 89 3.25 1.40 -2.52
N THR A 90 2.14 0.67 -2.38
CA THR A 90 0.84 1.25 -2.01
C THR A 90 0.87 1.83 -0.60
N LEU A 91 1.40 1.10 0.38
CA LEU A 91 1.44 1.59 1.76
C LEU A 91 2.55 2.61 2.00
N LEU A 92 3.59 2.71 1.17
CA LEU A 92 4.69 3.65 1.40
C LEU A 92 4.25 5.11 1.26
N LYS A 93 3.47 5.43 0.22
CA LYS A 93 3.06 6.82 -0.07
C LYS A 93 1.71 7.14 0.59
N PRO A 94 1.54 8.30 1.25
CA PRO A 94 0.30 8.66 1.92
C PRO A 94 -0.93 8.63 0.99
N LEU A 95 -0.83 9.18 -0.22
CA LEU A 95 -1.95 9.22 -1.18
C LEU A 95 -2.44 7.82 -1.55
N SER A 96 -1.54 6.94 -2.01
CA SER A 96 -1.92 5.57 -2.39
C SER A 96 -2.39 4.75 -1.18
N ARG A 97 -1.85 5.01 0.02
CA ARG A 97 -2.30 4.40 1.26
C ARG A 97 -3.75 4.81 1.58
N GLY A 98 -4.05 6.10 1.50
CA GLY A 98 -5.41 6.62 1.73
C GLY A 98 -6.42 6.05 0.74
N LEU A 99 -6.10 6.07 -0.57
CA LEU A 99 -6.94 5.49 -1.61
C LEU A 99 -7.21 4.00 -1.37
N TYR A 100 -6.17 3.25 -1.00
CA TYR A 100 -6.32 1.83 -0.66
C TYR A 100 -7.19 1.60 0.59
N MET A 101 -7.06 2.44 1.61
CA MET A 101 -7.91 2.37 2.81
C MET A 101 -9.39 2.61 2.47
N LEU A 102 -9.69 3.54 1.56
CA LEU A 102 -11.04 3.79 1.06
C LEU A 102 -11.56 2.60 0.24
N GLU A 103 -10.72 2.01 -0.62
CA GLU A 103 -11.06 0.82 -1.41
C GLU A 103 -11.46 -0.35 -0.49
N LEU A 104 -10.76 -0.54 0.63
CA LEU A 104 -11.10 -1.54 1.64
C LEU A 104 -12.47 -1.29 2.32
N GLN A 105 -12.96 -0.05 2.30
CA GLN A 105 -14.30 0.33 2.77
C GLN A 105 -15.36 0.30 1.65
N GLY A 106 -14.99 -0.10 0.44
CA GLY A 106 -15.88 -0.13 -0.73
C GLY A 106 -16.06 1.22 -1.40
N MET A 107 -15.28 2.24 -1.02
CA MET A 107 -15.27 3.56 -1.67
C MET A 107 -14.14 3.60 -2.71
N ARG A 108 -14.48 3.85 -3.97
CA ARG A 108 -13.50 3.98 -5.05
C ARG A 108 -13.54 5.42 -5.57
N ILE A 109 -12.39 6.08 -5.53
CA ILE A 109 -12.21 7.40 -6.14
C ILE A 109 -11.64 7.15 -7.54
N GLU A 110 -12.25 7.75 -8.56
CA GLU A 110 -11.75 7.67 -9.93
C GLU A 110 -10.50 8.54 -10.09
N GLU A 111 -9.55 8.08 -10.91
CA GLU A 111 -8.38 8.88 -11.27
C GLU A 111 -8.78 9.88 -12.36
N GLY A 112 -8.58 11.17 -12.12
CA GLY A 112 -8.86 12.22 -13.10
C GLY A 112 -8.98 13.60 -12.47
N THR A 113 -9.06 14.61 -13.33
CA THR A 113 -9.44 15.97 -12.91
C THR A 113 -10.92 15.95 -12.61
N ASP A 114 -11.27 16.10 -11.34
CA ASP A 114 -12.66 16.26 -10.96
C ASP A 114 -13.19 17.57 -11.57
N SER A 115 -14.22 17.48 -12.42
CA SER A 115 -14.89 18.65 -12.97
C SER A 115 -15.60 19.47 -11.89
N GLU A 116 -15.81 18.88 -10.71
CA GLU A 116 -16.34 19.53 -9.51
C GLU A 116 -15.24 20.05 -8.58
N ALA A 117 -13.97 20.05 -9.01
CA ALA A 117 -12.88 20.59 -8.21
C ALA A 117 -13.17 22.04 -7.81
N ASP A 118 -12.98 22.31 -6.52
CA ASP A 118 -13.28 23.61 -5.91
C ASP A 118 -12.52 24.74 -6.62
N SER A 119 -13.23 25.84 -6.90
CA SER A 119 -12.68 26.95 -7.68
C SER A 119 -11.49 27.62 -6.99
N GLU A 120 -11.47 27.66 -5.66
CA GLU A 120 -10.35 28.22 -4.90
C GLU A 120 -9.11 27.35 -5.06
N PHE A 121 -9.26 26.02 -4.97
CA PHE A 121 -8.17 25.08 -5.22
C PHE A 121 -7.62 25.15 -6.65
N LEU A 122 -8.50 25.30 -7.67
CA LEU A 122 -8.07 25.44 -9.06
C LEU A 122 -7.28 26.73 -9.29
N MET A 123 -7.71 27.86 -8.71
CA MET A 123 -6.95 29.11 -8.76
C MET A 123 -5.59 28.97 -8.10
N GLU A 124 -5.53 28.36 -6.90
CA GLU A 124 -4.26 28.10 -6.21
C GLU A 124 -3.28 27.26 -7.07
N LEU A 125 -3.79 26.25 -7.78
CA LEU A 125 -2.98 25.44 -8.69
C LEU A 125 -2.48 26.24 -9.90
N MET A 126 -3.30 27.13 -10.45
CA MET A 126 -2.90 28.03 -11.54
C MET A 126 -1.78 28.96 -11.08
N ASP A 127 -1.93 29.59 -9.91
CA ASP A 127 -0.93 30.50 -9.34
C ASP A 127 0.42 29.79 -9.11
N ILE A 128 0.40 28.57 -8.56
CA ILE A 128 1.62 27.77 -8.37
C ILE A 128 2.31 27.50 -9.70
N ASN A 129 1.55 27.15 -10.75
CA ASN A 129 2.09 26.90 -12.07
C ASN A 129 2.68 28.16 -12.71
N GLU A 130 2.05 29.32 -12.54
CA GLU A 130 2.57 30.60 -13.02
C GLU A 130 3.89 30.95 -12.34
N VAL A 131 3.93 30.93 -11.01
CA VAL A 131 5.15 31.21 -10.23
C VAL A 131 6.27 30.22 -10.59
N LEU A 132 5.94 28.95 -10.85
CA LEU A 132 6.92 27.94 -11.28
C LEU A 132 7.46 28.23 -12.70
N ASN A 133 6.62 28.68 -13.62
CA ASN A 133 7.05 29.05 -14.98
C ASN A 133 7.90 30.32 -14.99
N GLU A 134 7.67 31.24 -14.06
CA GLU A 134 8.45 32.48 -13.94
C GLU A 134 9.79 32.30 -13.22
N ALA A 135 9.98 31.19 -12.49
CA ALA A 135 11.21 30.89 -11.77
C ALA A 135 12.41 30.83 -12.73
N ARG A 136 13.43 31.66 -12.47
CA ARG A 136 14.63 31.81 -13.31
C ARG A 136 15.84 31.11 -12.73
N THR A 137 15.78 30.72 -11.46
CA THR A 137 16.87 30.09 -10.74
C THR A 137 16.43 28.80 -10.07
N ALA A 138 17.40 27.89 -9.85
CA ALA A 138 17.14 26.67 -9.08
C ALA A 138 16.63 26.97 -7.66
N GLY A 139 17.13 28.05 -7.03
CA GLY A 139 16.72 28.45 -5.68
C GLY A 139 15.24 28.86 -5.58
N GLU A 140 14.72 29.54 -6.59
CA GLU A 140 13.29 29.90 -6.69
C GLU A 140 12.42 28.65 -6.87
N ALA A 141 12.79 27.75 -7.79
CA ALA A 141 12.08 26.50 -8.01
C ALA A 141 12.09 25.60 -6.75
N GLU A 142 13.22 25.54 -6.03
CA GLU A 142 13.32 24.82 -4.76
C GLU A 142 12.43 25.43 -3.67
N GLN A 143 12.29 26.76 -3.63
CA GLN A 143 11.40 27.41 -2.68
C GLN A 143 9.93 27.04 -2.93
N ILE A 144 9.48 27.09 -4.19
CA ILE A 144 8.14 26.65 -4.58
C ILE A 144 7.92 25.18 -4.19
N GLY A 145 8.92 24.33 -4.43
CA GLY A 145 8.89 22.92 -4.03
C GLY A 145 8.72 22.74 -2.51
N ARG A 146 9.41 23.55 -1.69
CA ARG A 146 9.24 23.54 -0.23
C ARG A 146 7.83 23.96 0.19
N ASP A 147 7.28 24.98 -0.44
CA ASP A 147 5.94 25.48 -0.11
C ASP A 147 4.85 24.46 -0.45
N VAL A 148 4.93 23.85 -1.64
CA VAL A 148 4.03 22.75 -2.05
C VAL A 148 4.18 21.55 -1.11
N GLN A 149 5.41 21.19 -0.72
CA GLN A 149 5.65 20.11 0.24
C GLN A 149 5.04 20.41 1.62
N GLY A 150 5.06 21.68 2.06
CA GLY A 150 4.37 22.15 3.25
C GLY A 150 2.86 21.93 3.17
N LYS A 151 2.22 22.35 2.06
CA LYS A 151 0.79 22.14 1.80
C LYS A 151 0.43 20.66 1.79
N LEU A 152 1.20 19.82 1.11
CA LEU A 152 1.01 18.36 1.09
C LEU A 152 1.07 17.74 2.49
N THR A 153 1.99 18.21 3.33
CA THR A 153 2.12 17.74 4.72
C THR A 153 0.89 18.07 5.53
N GLU A 154 0.34 19.28 5.37
CA GLU A 154 -0.87 19.70 6.07
C GLU A 154 -2.12 18.93 5.60
N LEU A 155 -2.29 18.78 4.28
CA LEU A 155 -3.37 17.97 3.73
C LEU A 155 -3.31 16.51 4.19
N THR A 156 -2.10 15.94 4.28
CA THR A 156 -1.89 14.58 4.79
C THR A 156 -2.36 14.46 6.25
N LYS A 157 -2.09 15.44 7.11
CA LYS A 157 -2.58 15.45 8.50
C LYS A 157 -4.11 15.57 8.57
N ARG A 158 -4.70 16.40 7.71
CA ARG A 158 -6.17 16.53 7.62
C ARG A 158 -6.83 15.22 7.21
N ILE A 159 -6.25 14.51 6.24
CA ILE A 159 -6.71 13.18 5.82
C ILE A 159 -6.62 12.18 6.98
N ASP A 160 -5.48 12.12 7.68
CA ASP A 160 -5.31 11.25 8.85
C ASP A 160 -6.41 11.49 9.90
N ALA A 161 -6.64 12.77 10.26
CA ALA A 161 -7.69 13.15 11.20
C ALA A 161 -9.10 12.81 10.70
N ALA A 162 -9.38 12.94 9.40
CA ALA A 162 -10.68 12.60 8.82
C ALA A 162 -10.93 11.09 8.82
N LEU A 163 -9.92 10.31 8.43
CA LEU A 163 -9.97 8.84 8.42
C LEU A 163 -10.10 8.29 9.84
N LEU A 164 -9.44 8.87 10.84
CA LEU A 164 -9.61 8.49 12.25
C LEU A 164 -11.04 8.69 12.76
N LYS A 165 -11.77 9.69 12.24
CA LYS A 165 -13.16 9.97 12.63
C LYS A 165 -14.19 9.06 11.97
N GLN A 166 -13.89 8.54 10.77
CA GLN A 166 -14.86 7.78 9.96
C GLN A 166 -14.58 6.27 9.90
N ILE A 167 -13.36 5.82 10.18
CA ILE A 167 -13.00 4.41 10.11
C ILE A 167 -13.32 3.72 11.45
N SER A 168 -14.51 3.14 11.53
CA SER A 168 -14.68 1.91 12.32
C SER A 168 -13.98 0.75 11.59
N PRO A 169 -13.39 -0.24 12.30
CA PRO A 169 -12.75 -1.38 11.66
C PRO A 169 -13.72 -2.04 10.68
N PRO A 170 -13.24 -2.51 9.50
CA PRO A 170 -14.12 -3.09 8.49
C PRO A 170 -14.92 -4.23 9.12
N PRO A 171 -16.24 -4.34 8.82
CA PRO A 171 -17.05 -5.42 9.35
C PRO A 171 -16.40 -6.74 8.95
N LYS A 172 -16.21 -7.64 9.93
CA LYS A 172 -15.72 -9.01 9.68
C LYS A 172 -16.62 -9.59 8.57
N ARG A 173 -16.08 -9.79 7.36
CA ARG A 173 -16.80 -10.51 6.31
C ARG A 173 -17.15 -11.89 6.86
N CYS A 174 -18.40 -12.07 7.26
CA CYS A 174 -18.94 -13.40 7.54
C CYS A 174 -18.99 -14.13 6.20
N SER A 175 -18.23 -15.20 6.07
CA SER A 175 -18.37 -16.13 4.95
C SER A 175 -19.80 -16.67 4.92
N PRO A 176 -20.48 -16.71 3.75
CA PRO A 176 -21.76 -17.40 3.65
C PRO A 176 -21.53 -18.90 3.85
N LYS A 177 -22.43 -19.49 4.65
CA LYS A 177 -22.53 -20.94 4.91
C LYS A 177 -22.81 -21.72 3.64
#